data_AF-A0A3G7UEF5-F1
#
_entry.id   AF-A0A3G7UEF5-F1
#
_cell.length_a   1.000
_cell.length_b   1.000
_cell.length_c   1.000
_cell.angle_alpha   90.00
_cell.angle_beta   90.00
_cell.angle_gamma   90.00
#
_symmetry.space_group_name_H-M   'P 1'
#
loop_
_entity.id
_entity.type
_entity.pdbx_description
1 polymer ?
#
loop_
_entity_poly.entity_id
_entity_poly.type
_entity_poly.pdbx_seq_one_letter_code
_entity_poly.pdbx_strand_id
1 'polypeptide(L)'
;MFSGTPEESLLMRLDLAYWQHKAWLEELMTHCASDARLLMVISPLPFEALSQALRALSQMQWGGQAGLLRYYDPHIFPLLMSSILTADQRAEYLQAACYWGWLDRDVQPQWLQSNCQAHQVDIEVSPFLSLSDQQCNLIGRIGDVQWLLDGGDFDHLDTSQERRFTSLYSFVVEASQENHFGDLTKYVR
;
A
#
# COMPACT_ATOMS: atom_id res chain seq x y z
N MET A 1 -4.33 -2.13 -15.35
CA MET A 1 -5.36 -3.22 -15.39
C MET A 1 -4.85 -4.38 -14.55
N PHE A 2 -5.49 -4.71 -13.42
CA PHE A 2 -5.10 -5.86 -12.59
C PHE A 2 -5.42 -7.16 -13.37
N SER A 3 -4.40 -7.83 -13.90
CA SER A 3 -4.54 -8.94 -14.85
C SER A 3 -5.04 -10.26 -14.23
N GLY A 4 -5.29 -10.31 -12.92
CA GLY A 4 -5.72 -11.53 -12.23
C GLY A 4 -4.69 -12.68 -12.22
N THR A 5 -3.53 -12.50 -12.88
CA THR A 5 -2.38 -13.39 -12.75
C THR A 5 -1.71 -13.14 -11.41
N PRO A 6 -1.34 -14.18 -10.65
CA PRO A 6 -0.56 -14.00 -9.43
C PRO A 6 0.77 -13.36 -9.82
N GLU A 7 0.94 -12.08 -9.51
CA GLU A 7 2.27 -11.48 -9.49
C GLU A 7 3.01 -12.11 -8.30
N GLU A 8 4.20 -12.64 -8.57
CA GLU A 8 5.04 -13.23 -7.54
C GLU A 8 5.61 -12.09 -6.68
N SER A 9 5.19 -12.01 -5.41
CA SER A 9 5.81 -11.11 -4.45
C SER A 9 6.97 -11.82 -3.74
N LEU A 10 8.14 -11.17 -3.74
CA LEU A 10 9.34 -11.70 -3.09
C LEU A 10 9.61 -10.92 -1.80
N LEU A 11 9.67 -11.65 -0.68
CA LEU A 11 10.22 -11.11 0.56
C LEU A 11 11.72 -11.43 0.62
N MET A 12 12.56 -10.39 0.59
CA MET A 12 14.01 -10.52 0.70
C MET A 12 14.51 -9.85 1.98
N ARG A 13 15.35 -10.55 2.75
CA ARG A 13 16.08 -9.96 3.87
C ARG A 13 17.43 -9.44 3.39
N LEU A 14 17.68 -8.16 3.66
CA LEU A 14 18.97 -7.53 3.43
C LEU A 14 19.69 -7.31 4.76
N ASP A 15 20.95 -7.74 4.82
CA ASP A 15 21.85 -7.44 5.93
C ASP A 15 22.84 -6.36 5.50
N LEU A 16 22.64 -5.15 6.03
CA LEU A 16 23.41 -3.96 5.69
C LEU A 16 24.85 -3.97 6.24
N ALA A 17 25.26 -5.01 6.99
CA ALA A 17 26.68 -5.22 7.30
C ALA A 17 27.47 -5.64 6.05
N TYR A 18 26.82 -6.28 5.07
CA TYR A 18 27.44 -6.70 3.82
C TYR A 18 27.26 -5.64 2.73
N TRP A 19 28.35 -5.22 2.10
CA TRP A 19 28.32 -4.20 1.05
C TRP A 19 27.52 -4.65 -0.17
N GLN A 20 27.51 -5.95 -0.47
CA GLN A 20 26.75 -6.52 -1.59
C GLN A 20 25.25 -6.30 -1.41
N HIS A 21 24.73 -6.43 -0.19
CA HIS A 21 23.32 -6.19 0.08
C HIS A 21 22.95 -4.71 -0.04
N LYS A 22 23.89 -3.80 0.24
CA LYS A 22 23.69 -2.36 -0.03
C LYS A 22 23.61 -2.10 -1.52
N ALA A 23 24.53 -2.68 -2.29
CA ALA A 23 24.51 -2.57 -3.75
C ALA A 23 23.22 -3.16 -4.35
N TRP A 24 22.76 -4.31 -3.85
CA TRP A 24 21.48 -4.89 -4.26
C TRP A 24 20.29 -3.99 -3.89
N LEU A 25 20.31 -3.34 -2.73
CA LEU A 25 19.24 -2.41 -2.37
C LEU A 25 19.18 -1.23 -3.35
N GLU A 26 20.33 -0.65 -3.70
CA GLU A 26 20.41 0.44 -4.67
C GLU A 26 19.89 0.01 -6.06
N GLU A 27 20.25 -1.19 -6.48
CA GLU A 27 19.80 -1.79 -7.75
C GLU A 27 18.29 -2.05 -7.73
N LEU A 28 17.75 -2.64 -6.65
CA LEU A 28 16.32 -2.88 -6.47
C LEU A 28 15.53 -1.56 -6.46
N MET A 29 16.01 -0.54 -5.75
CA MET A 29 15.36 0.78 -5.77
C MET A 29 15.34 1.36 -7.19
N THR A 30 16.44 1.23 -7.94
CA THR A 30 16.53 1.77 -9.31
C THR A 30 15.61 1.04 -10.29
N HIS A 31 15.57 -0.30 -10.24
CA HIS A 31 14.78 -1.11 -11.17
C HIS A 31 13.31 -1.27 -10.78
N CYS A 32 12.98 -1.15 -9.50
CA CYS A 32 11.59 -1.22 -9.02
C CYS A 32 10.94 0.16 -8.85
N ALA A 33 11.70 1.25 -8.97
CA ALA A 33 11.20 2.62 -8.91
C ALA A 33 10.16 2.92 -9.99
N SER A 34 10.40 2.52 -11.24
CA SER A 34 9.55 2.88 -12.39
C SER A 34 8.14 2.34 -12.27
N ASP A 35 7.98 1.19 -11.62
CA ASP A 35 6.73 0.44 -11.54
C ASP A 35 6.13 0.47 -10.13
N ALA A 36 6.74 1.26 -9.22
CA ALA A 36 6.39 1.33 -7.80
C ALA A 36 6.20 -0.06 -7.18
N ARG A 37 7.22 -0.95 -7.28
CA ARG A 37 7.11 -2.36 -6.83
C ARG A 37 7.83 -2.67 -5.52
N LEU A 38 8.22 -1.66 -4.75
CA LEU A 38 9.06 -1.84 -3.58
C LEU A 38 8.42 -1.25 -2.32
N LEU A 39 8.09 -2.14 -1.38
CA LEU A 39 7.78 -1.79 0.02
C LEU A 39 8.90 -2.35 0.90
N MET A 40 9.49 -1.49 1.72
CA MET A 40 10.57 -1.79 2.65
C MET A 40 10.02 -1.87 4.07
N VAL A 41 10.56 -2.83 4.84
CA VAL A 41 10.22 -3.04 6.24
C VAL A 41 11.51 -3.10 7.06
N ILE A 42 11.57 -2.30 8.12
CA ILE A 42 12.62 -2.38 9.16
C ILE A 42 11.94 -2.88 10.43
N SER A 43 12.33 -4.05 10.91
CA SER A 43 11.70 -4.70 12.06
C SER A 43 12.75 -5.33 12.98
N PRO A 44 12.54 -5.33 14.31
CA PRO A 44 13.37 -6.06 15.26
C PRO A 44 13.04 -7.56 15.28
N LEU A 45 11.93 -7.97 14.64
CA LEU A 45 11.47 -9.35 14.65
C LEU A 45 12.44 -10.28 13.89
N PRO A 46 12.63 -11.52 14.36
CA PRO A 46 13.28 -12.56 13.57
C PRO A 46 12.57 -12.74 12.21
N PHE A 47 13.35 -13.09 11.18
CA PHE A 47 12.83 -13.18 9.80
C PHE A 47 11.61 -14.09 9.67
N GLU A 48 11.60 -15.26 10.32
CA GLU A 48 10.48 -16.18 10.28
C GLU A 48 9.21 -15.57 10.88
N ALA A 49 9.30 -15.01 12.09
CA ALA A 49 8.18 -14.35 12.76
C ALA A 49 7.64 -13.17 11.92
N LEU A 50 8.54 -12.34 11.38
CA LEU A 50 8.16 -11.24 10.49
C LEU A 50 7.46 -11.76 9.23
N SER A 51 8.01 -12.80 8.58
CA SER A 51 7.44 -13.35 7.36
C SER A 51 6.04 -13.92 7.58
N GLN A 52 5.81 -14.55 8.74
CA GLN A 52 4.51 -15.09 9.12
C GLN A 52 3.51 -13.96 9.40
N ALA A 53 3.92 -12.94 10.14
CA ALA A 53 3.11 -11.74 10.38
C ALA A 53 2.73 -11.02 9.08
N LEU A 54 3.71 -10.75 8.21
CA LEU A 54 3.49 -10.11 6.91
C LEU A 54 2.55 -10.94 6.02
N ARG A 55 2.62 -12.27 6.09
CA ARG A 55 1.69 -13.16 5.39
C ARG A 55 0.28 -13.09 5.99
N ALA A 56 0.14 -13.09 7.31
CA ALA A 56 -1.15 -12.95 7.99
C ALA A 56 -1.83 -11.61 7.65
N LEU A 57 -1.08 -10.51 7.65
CA LEU A 57 -1.58 -9.18 7.26
C LEU A 57 -2.11 -9.12 5.81
N SER A 58 -1.65 -10.02 4.93
CA SER A 58 -2.18 -10.11 3.57
C SER A 58 -3.51 -10.87 3.49
N GLN A 59 -3.89 -11.61 4.52
CA GLN A 59 -5.16 -12.33 4.53
C GLN A 59 -6.28 -11.37 4.93
N MET A 60 -7.30 -11.26 4.09
CA MET A 60 -8.49 -10.44 4.40
C MET A 60 -9.77 -11.24 4.28
N GLN A 61 -10.80 -10.76 4.96
CA GLN A 61 -12.17 -11.22 4.77
C GLN A 61 -13.11 -10.03 4.58
N TRP A 62 -14.09 -10.21 3.70
CA TRP A 62 -15.09 -9.20 3.36
C TRP A 62 -16.40 -9.89 2.94
N GLY A 63 -17.53 -9.52 3.55
CA GLY A 63 -18.84 -10.08 3.17
C GLY A 63 -18.94 -11.61 3.28
N GLY A 64 -18.15 -12.24 4.15
CA GLY A 64 -18.06 -13.71 4.28
C GLY A 64 -17.17 -14.38 3.22
N GLN A 65 -16.52 -13.61 2.35
CA GLN A 65 -15.52 -14.08 1.39
C GLN A 65 -14.11 -13.85 1.94
N ALA A 66 -13.19 -14.76 1.63
CA ALA A 66 -11.76 -14.59 1.91
C ALA A 66 -11.03 -14.10 0.66
N GLY A 67 -9.97 -13.30 0.86
CA GLY A 67 -9.13 -12.82 -0.23
C GLY A 67 -7.75 -12.38 0.24
N LEU A 68 -6.92 -11.97 -0.72
CA LEU A 68 -5.59 -11.44 -0.45
C LEU A 68 -5.59 -9.92 -0.61
N LEU A 69 -5.25 -9.21 0.46
CA LEU A 69 -4.98 -7.79 0.44
C LEU A 69 -3.53 -7.55 0.04
N ARG A 70 -3.34 -6.94 -1.12
CA ARG A 70 -2.03 -6.57 -1.67
C ARG A 70 -1.48 -5.30 -1.01
N TYR A 71 -1.41 -5.27 0.33
CA TYR A 71 -0.90 -4.09 1.05
C TYR A 71 0.55 -3.76 0.67
N TYR A 72 1.31 -4.72 0.13
CA TYR A 72 2.69 -4.52 -0.30
C TYR A 72 2.82 -3.68 -1.58
N ASP A 73 1.71 -3.32 -2.22
CA ASP A 73 1.67 -2.38 -3.33
C ASP A 73 1.82 -0.93 -2.80
N PRO A 74 2.89 -0.21 -3.15
CA PRO A 74 3.12 1.19 -2.77
C PRO A 74 2.01 2.17 -3.17
N HIS A 75 1.16 1.85 -4.14
CA HIS A 75 0.00 2.67 -4.48
C HIS A 75 -1.19 2.46 -3.52
N ILE A 76 -1.23 1.31 -2.85
CA ILE A 76 -2.31 0.90 -1.94
C ILE A 76 -1.92 1.18 -0.48
N PHE A 77 -0.69 0.83 -0.08
CA PHE A 77 -0.21 0.94 1.30
C PHE A 77 -0.48 2.30 1.96
N PRO A 78 -0.18 3.44 1.33
CA PRO A 78 -0.32 4.75 1.98
C PRO A 78 -1.79 5.09 2.24
N LEU A 79 -2.70 4.68 1.36
CA LEU A 79 -4.14 4.88 1.53
C LEU A 79 -4.70 3.97 2.62
N LEU A 80 -4.24 2.72 2.69
CA LEU A 80 -4.58 1.82 3.80
C LEU A 80 -4.22 2.46 5.15
N MET A 81 -2.99 2.98 5.27
CA MET A 81 -2.48 3.54 6.52
C MET A 81 -3.06 4.92 6.85
N SER A 82 -3.43 5.74 5.87
CA SER A 82 -3.92 7.10 6.12
C SER A 82 -5.43 7.17 6.35
N SER A 83 -6.23 6.48 5.53
CA SER A 83 -7.66 6.81 5.36
C SER A 83 -8.61 5.61 5.28
N ILE A 84 -8.15 4.43 4.84
CA ILE A 84 -9.03 3.27 4.65
C ILE A 84 -9.16 2.42 5.92
N LEU A 85 -8.04 2.06 6.54
CA LEU A 85 -8.06 1.19 7.73
C LEU A 85 -8.40 1.96 9.00
N THR A 86 -9.10 1.29 9.91
CA THR A 86 -9.38 1.82 11.26
C THR A 86 -8.10 1.92 12.08
N ALA A 87 -8.13 2.64 13.20
CA ALA A 87 -6.99 2.73 14.11
C ALA A 87 -6.51 1.34 14.58
N ASP A 88 -7.44 0.45 14.93
CA ASP A 88 -7.13 -0.90 15.42
C ASP A 88 -6.51 -1.76 14.32
N GLN A 89 -7.09 -1.73 13.11
CA GLN A 89 -6.54 -2.46 11.96
C GLN A 89 -5.12 -1.98 11.61
N ARG A 90 -4.88 -0.66 11.63
CA ARG A 90 -3.53 -0.10 11.39
C ARG A 90 -2.55 -0.50 12.48
N ALA A 91 -2.99 -0.63 13.72
CA ALA A 91 -2.12 -1.03 14.82
C ALA A 91 -1.48 -2.40 14.56
N GLU A 92 -2.17 -3.33 13.92
CA GLU A 92 -1.60 -4.63 13.54
C GLU A 92 -0.42 -4.50 12.55
N TYR A 93 -0.53 -3.62 11.55
CA TYR A 93 0.56 -3.34 10.61
C TYR A 93 1.74 -2.64 11.31
N LEU A 94 1.44 -1.68 12.17
CA LEU A 94 2.45 -0.92 12.88
C LEU A 94 3.22 -1.81 13.88
N GLN A 95 2.61 -2.82 14.48
CA GLN A 95 3.33 -3.74 15.38
C GLN A 95 4.42 -4.56 14.67
N ALA A 96 4.24 -4.87 13.39
CA ALA A 96 5.17 -5.73 12.64
C ALA A 96 6.51 -5.05 12.27
N ALA A 97 6.59 -3.72 12.30
CA ALA A 97 7.77 -2.99 11.85
C ALA A 97 8.00 -1.70 12.64
N CYS A 98 9.25 -1.31 12.83
CA CYS A 98 9.62 0.04 13.29
C CYS A 98 9.45 1.08 12.18
N TYR A 99 9.76 0.71 10.93
CA TYR A 99 9.60 1.59 9.79
C TYR A 99 9.05 0.82 8.59
N TRP A 100 8.12 1.45 7.91
CA TRP A 100 7.69 1.11 6.57
C TRP A 100 8.21 2.19 5.61
N GLY A 101 8.79 1.80 4.49
CA GLY A 101 9.31 2.72 3.48
C GLY A 101 8.85 2.34 2.08
N TRP A 102 8.52 3.31 1.24
CA TRP A 102 8.12 3.07 -0.15
C TRP A 102 8.51 4.26 -1.04
N LEU A 103 8.37 4.10 -2.35
CA LEU A 103 8.44 5.19 -3.31
C LEU A 103 7.02 5.57 -3.70
N ASP A 104 6.71 6.87 -3.68
CA ASP A 104 5.43 7.37 -4.19
C ASP A 104 5.41 7.44 -5.73
N ARG A 105 4.30 7.93 -6.31
CA ARG A 105 4.12 8.05 -7.77
C ARG A 105 5.09 9.03 -8.45
N ASP A 106 5.78 9.86 -7.67
CA ASP A 106 6.84 10.76 -8.14
C ASP A 106 8.24 10.22 -7.84
N VAL A 107 8.33 8.93 -7.47
CA VAL A 107 9.57 8.21 -7.13
C VAL A 107 10.28 8.86 -5.92
N GLN A 108 9.52 9.54 -5.05
CA GLN A 108 10.08 10.11 -3.82
C GLN A 108 9.98 9.11 -2.67
N PRO A 109 11.04 8.98 -1.85
CA PRO A 109 11.03 8.09 -0.69
C PRO A 109 10.10 8.62 0.39
N GLN A 110 9.19 7.76 0.83
CA GLN A 110 8.24 8.00 1.91
C GLN A 110 8.50 7.02 3.05
N TRP A 111 8.21 7.48 4.28
CA TRP A 111 8.41 6.69 5.49
C TRP A 111 7.22 6.80 6.42
N LEU A 112 6.81 5.66 6.98
CA LEU A 112 5.88 5.57 8.08
C LEU A 112 6.60 4.94 9.27
N GLN A 113 6.85 5.76 10.29
CA GLN A 113 7.40 5.31 11.56
C GLN A 113 6.30 4.71 12.42
N SER A 114 6.62 3.59 13.06
CA SER A 114 5.78 2.93 14.04
C SER A 114 6.31 3.12 15.45
N ASN A 115 5.45 2.82 16.42
CA ASN A 115 5.77 2.67 17.84
C ASN A 115 6.23 1.24 18.21
N CYS A 116 6.67 0.42 17.24
CA CYS A 116 7.17 -0.94 17.47
C CYS A 116 8.29 -0.94 18.53
N GLN A 117 8.22 -1.86 19.48
CA GLN A 117 9.18 -1.94 20.59
C GLN A 117 10.46 -2.66 20.14
N ALA A 118 11.62 -2.04 20.40
CA ALA A 118 12.91 -2.57 19.96
C ALA A 118 13.28 -3.98 20.47
N HIS A 119 12.61 -4.46 21.53
CA HIS A 119 12.84 -5.77 22.14
C HIS A 119 11.73 -6.79 21.85
N GLN A 120 10.85 -6.49 20.90
CA GLN A 120 9.77 -7.39 20.52
C GLN A 120 10.33 -8.56 19.73
N VAL A 121 10.17 -9.78 20.26
CA VAL A 121 10.67 -11.02 19.65
C VAL A 121 9.55 -11.76 18.90
N ASP A 122 8.30 -11.46 19.23
CA ASP A 122 7.11 -12.07 18.63
C ASP A 122 5.95 -11.07 18.60
N ILE A 123 5.02 -11.27 17.67
CA ILE A 123 3.79 -10.49 17.52
C ILE A 123 2.62 -11.42 17.26
N GLU A 124 1.49 -11.11 17.88
CA GLU A 124 0.23 -11.76 17.56
C GLU A 124 -0.50 -10.89 16.53
N VAL A 125 -0.65 -11.42 15.31
CA VAL A 125 -1.42 -10.78 14.24
C VAL A 125 -2.71 -11.56 14.06
N SER A 126 -3.82 -10.86 13.83
CA SER A 126 -5.07 -11.51 13.50
C SER A 126 -4.87 -12.40 12.26
N PRO A 127 -5.47 -13.61 12.23
CA PRO A 127 -5.31 -14.51 11.08
C PRO A 127 -5.93 -13.94 9.80
N PHE A 128 -6.88 -13.01 9.93
CA PHE A 128 -7.51 -12.29 8.82
C PHE A 128 -7.83 -10.85 9.22
N LEU A 129 -7.65 -9.93 8.28
CA LEU A 129 -8.14 -8.57 8.38
C LEU A 129 -9.60 -8.50 7.91
N SER A 130 -10.54 -8.20 8.81
CA SER A 130 -11.95 -7.99 8.46
C SER A 130 -12.15 -6.60 7.85
N LEU A 131 -12.49 -6.53 6.56
CA LEU A 131 -12.81 -5.28 5.87
C LEU A 131 -14.33 -5.11 5.72
N SER A 132 -14.80 -3.86 5.87
CA SER A 132 -16.18 -3.50 5.56
C SER A 132 -16.40 -3.31 4.05
N ASP A 133 -17.67 -3.31 3.62
CA ASP A 133 -18.06 -2.98 2.24
C ASP A 133 -17.53 -1.62 1.81
N GLN A 134 -17.56 -0.64 2.71
CA GLN A 134 -17.03 0.69 2.45
C GLN A 134 -15.51 0.65 2.23
N GLN A 135 -14.77 -0.10 3.05
CA GLN A 135 -13.32 -0.22 2.89
C GLN A 135 -12.95 -0.90 1.58
N CYS A 136 -13.65 -1.98 1.21
CA CYS A 136 -13.43 -2.67 -0.05
C CYS A 136 -13.76 -1.78 -1.26
N ASN A 137 -14.82 -0.98 -1.17
CA ASN A 137 -15.15 0.00 -2.21
C ASN A 137 -14.01 1.02 -2.38
N LEU A 138 -13.53 1.62 -1.29
CA LEU A 138 -12.41 2.57 -1.30
C LEU A 138 -11.14 1.97 -1.93
N ILE A 139 -10.80 0.72 -1.56
CA ILE A 139 -9.67 0.01 -2.18
C ILE A 139 -9.88 -0.17 -3.69
N GLY A 140 -11.10 -0.52 -4.12
CA GLY A 140 -11.45 -0.65 -5.54
C GLY A 140 -11.25 0.66 -6.32
N ARG A 141 -11.55 1.81 -5.71
CA ARG A 141 -11.40 3.14 -6.34
C ARG A 141 -9.96 3.53 -6.63
N ILE A 142 -8.99 2.94 -5.95
CA ILE A 142 -7.57 3.18 -6.24
C ILE A 142 -7.27 2.86 -7.69
N GLY A 143 -7.80 1.74 -8.20
CA GLY A 143 -7.64 1.33 -9.59
C GLY A 143 -8.33 2.27 -10.58
N ASP A 144 -9.55 2.71 -10.26
CA ASP A 144 -10.30 3.68 -11.08
C ASP A 144 -9.55 5.00 -11.21
N VAL A 145 -9.02 5.51 -10.10
CA VAL A 145 -8.26 6.77 -10.06
C VAL A 145 -6.92 6.63 -10.77
N GLN A 146 -6.24 5.49 -10.62
CA GLN A 146 -5.01 5.24 -11.36
C GLN A 146 -5.28 5.24 -12.86
N TRP A 147 -6.38 4.65 -13.32
CA TRP A 147 -6.77 4.69 -14.73
C TRP A 147 -7.03 6.12 -15.24
N LEU A 148 -7.69 6.96 -14.43
CA LEU A 148 -7.88 8.38 -14.74
C LEU A 148 -6.55 9.15 -14.82
N LEU A 149 -5.63 8.86 -13.91
CA LEU A 149 -4.30 9.47 -13.88
C LEU A 149 -3.49 9.08 -15.13
N ASP A 150 -3.49 7.80 -15.49
CA ASP A 150 -2.78 7.27 -16.66
C ASP A 150 -3.33 7.84 -17.99
N GLY A 151 -4.59 8.29 -18.00
CA GLY A 151 -5.24 8.90 -19.17
C GLY A 151 -4.76 10.30 -19.54
N GLY A 152 -4.08 11.03 -18.63
CA GLY A 152 -3.48 12.35 -18.89
C GLY A 152 -4.46 13.53 -18.94
N ASP A 153 -5.77 13.30 -18.89
CA ASP A 153 -6.80 14.35 -18.94
C ASP A 153 -6.71 15.36 -17.78
N PHE A 154 -6.00 14.99 -16.71
CA PHE A 154 -5.90 15.75 -15.45
C PHE A 154 -4.50 16.29 -15.17
N ASP A 155 -3.61 16.33 -16.18
CA ASP A 155 -2.24 16.86 -16.07
C ASP A 155 -2.19 18.33 -15.61
N HIS A 156 -3.28 19.07 -15.82
CA HIS A 156 -3.40 20.47 -15.43
C HIS A 156 -3.65 20.68 -13.92
N LEU A 157 -4.02 19.64 -13.17
CA LEU A 157 -4.35 19.77 -11.74
C LEU A 157 -3.09 19.99 -10.88
N ASP A 158 -2.00 19.27 -11.16
CA ASP A 158 -0.70 19.46 -10.50
C ASP A 158 0.41 18.85 -11.36
N THR A 159 1.63 19.34 -11.18
CA THR A 159 2.86 18.76 -11.73
C THR A 159 3.24 17.41 -11.10
N SER A 160 2.90 17.19 -9.83
CA SER A 160 3.16 15.94 -9.09
C SER A 160 2.08 14.91 -9.39
N GLN A 161 2.48 13.68 -9.73
CA GLN A 161 1.57 12.55 -9.91
C GLN A 161 0.88 12.19 -8.59
N GLU A 162 1.60 12.24 -7.47
CA GLU A 162 1.03 11.90 -6.16
C GLU A 162 -0.05 12.90 -5.73
N ARG A 163 0.17 14.19 -5.96
CA ARG A 163 -0.83 15.23 -5.68
C ARG A 163 -2.04 15.14 -6.60
N ARG A 164 -1.84 14.90 -7.90
CA ARG A 164 -2.95 14.63 -8.84
C ARG A 164 -3.77 13.43 -8.40
N PHE A 165 -3.12 12.31 -8.09
CA PHE A 165 -3.80 11.13 -7.58
C PHE A 165 -4.63 11.45 -6.34
N THR A 166 -4.06 12.17 -5.38
CA THR A 166 -4.76 12.56 -4.13
C THR A 166 -6.01 13.39 -4.42
N SER A 167 -5.93 14.39 -5.30
CA SER A 167 -7.09 15.21 -5.70
C SER A 167 -8.16 14.37 -6.40
N LEU A 168 -7.77 13.58 -7.39
CA LEU A 168 -8.70 12.69 -8.12
C LEU A 168 -9.38 11.68 -7.18
N TYR A 169 -8.62 11.10 -6.26
CA TYR A 169 -9.15 10.15 -5.28
C TYR A 169 -10.18 10.83 -4.37
N SER A 170 -9.91 12.05 -3.90
CA SER A 170 -10.89 12.79 -3.09
C SER A 170 -12.21 13.05 -3.85
N PHE A 171 -12.13 13.44 -5.13
CA PHE A 171 -13.31 13.66 -5.96
C PHE A 171 -14.10 12.38 -6.23
N VAL A 172 -13.42 11.26 -6.52
CA VAL A 172 -14.09 9.97 -6.74
C VAL A 172 -14.77 9.46 -5.47
N VAL A 173 -14.16 9.68 -4.30
CA VAL A 173 -14.76 9.34 -3.00
C VAL A 173 -15.98 10.22 -2.73
N GLU A 174 -15.91 11.52 -2.98
CA GLU A 174 -17.03 12.46 -2.82
C GLU A 174 -18.20 12.13 -3.75
N ALA A 175 -17.92 11.89 -5.04
CA ALA A 175 -18.91 11.45 -6.03
C ALA A 175 -19.68 10.21 -5.57
N SER A 176 -18.98 9.25 -4.94
CA SER A 176 -19.61 8.04 -4.41
C SER A 176 -20.51 8.31 -3.20
N GLN A 177 -20.18 9.30 -2.36
CA GLN A 177 -21.03 9.72 -1.23
C GLN A 177 -22.29 10.44 -1.73
N GLU A 178 -22.19 11.14 -2.85
CA GLU A 178 -23.31 11.82 -3.51
C GLU A 178 -24.18 10.88 -4.38
N ASN A 179 -23.89 9.57 -4.40
CA ASN A 179 -24.52 8.58 -5.28
C ASN A 179 -24.44 8.96 -6.78
N HIS A 180 -23.33 9.55 -7.21
CA HIS A 180 -23.10 9.85 -8.62
C HIS A 180 -22.75 8.57 -9.39
N PHE A 181 -23.60 8.19 -10.35
CA PHE A 181 -23.42 7.00 -11.21
C PHE A 181 -22.97 7.35 -12.64
N GLY A 182 -22.59 8.61 -12.90
CA GLY A 182 -22.13 9.09 -14.20
C GLY A 182 -20.64 8.83 -14.48
N ASP A 183 -20.20 9.29 -15.64
CA ASP A 183 -18.80 9.24 -16.07
C ASP A 183 -17.92 10.10 -15.14
N LEU A 184 -17.01 9.45 -14.40
CA LEU A 184 -16.11 10.11 -13.44
C LEU A 184 -15.26 11.22 -14.10
N THR A 185 -14.93 11.09 -15.39
CA THR A 185 -14.20 12.15 -16.10
C THR A 185 -15.00 13.45 -16.24
N LYS A 186 -16.34 13.37 -16.24
CA LYS A 186 -17.23 14.54 -16.31
C LYS A 186 -17.50 15.15 -14.93
N TYR A 187 -17.41 14.36 -13.87
CA TYR A 187 -17.58 14.84 -12.50
C TYR A 187 -16.38 15.64 -12.02
N VAL A 188 -15.18 15.22 -12.42
CA VAL A 188 -13.91 15.85 -12.00
C VAL A 188 -13.58 17.14 -12.78
N ARG A 189 -14.28 17.42 -13.89
CA ARG A 189 -14.06 18.60 -14.74
C ARG A 189 -14.69 19.89 -14.21
#